data_AF-A0A929SJN1-F1
#
_entry.id   AF-A0A929SJN1-F1
#
_cell.length_a   1.000
_cell.length_b   1.000
_cell.length_c   1.000
_cell.angle_alpha   90.00
_cell.angle_beta   90.00
_cell.angle_gamma   90.00
#
_symmetry.space_group_name_H-M   'P 1'
#
loop_
_entity.id
_entity.type
_entity.pdbx_description
1 polymer ?
#
loop_
_entity_poly.entity_id
_entity_poly.type
_entity_poly.pdbx_seq_one_letter_code
_entity_poly.pdbx_strand_id
1 'polypeptide(L)'
;TDPIVTNQISSVPPTHDGYVGMQELKKSDIKTYSVNVMVNDTARYYGSENIIVRPNTDTALIIGMCHYLFTNNLYDEEFIKKYTVGFNKFKDYFLGTQDKVVKDIEWASKICGVPAGTIAQFATRLAKEPTTVLIGRTLQRADHGEQPFWALVVLNAMLGHVGKEGLGFEFSLGYDSAGATDKIAPVLKGLSTRIDEKYENIDGAPWKTTKNITIPSSRSIEALEHPGKEIDYDGTKIKLPHMRVAYMASGSMFTRHQDVNNIVKQWRKFDTVITAEPYWTSTARLSDIVLPVAIEVERNDINQTGSTGEYIVAYKPAIEPMGESKSDFWICEQICKRWGRGEVFSEGKDELGWMKEFYADASEQAKGLNLSMPSFEEFYEKGYVRFEKDNTETELYTRLAAFRENPAKNRLGTPSGKIEIYSPTIAKMNYADCPPMPTW
;
A
#
# COMPACT_ATOMS: atom_id res chain seq x y z
N THR A 1 7.60 -10.94 -2.15
CA THR A 1 7.37 -9.97 -3.24
C THR A 1 8.27 -10.34 -4.40
N ASP A 2 7.95 -9.90 -5.62
CA ASP A 2 8.77 -10.14 -6.81
C ASP A 2 9.14 -8.80 -7.47
N PRO A 3 10.07 -8.02 -6.88
CA PRO A 3 10.35 -6.63 -7.26
C PRO A 3 10.66 -6.41 -8.74
N ILE A 4 11.37 -7.35 -9.39
CA ILE A 4 11.65 -7.29 -10.83
C ILE A 4 10.36 -7.25 -11.65
N VAL A 5 9.31 -7.94 -11.20
CA VAL A 5 8.00 -7.95 -11.86
C VAL A 5 7.14 -6.78 -11.38
N THR A 6 7.04 -6.57 -10.07
CA THR A 6 6.07 -5.63 -9.47
C THR A 6 6.45 -4.16 -9.63
N ASN A 7 7.72 -3.83 -9.88
CA ASN A 7 8.11 -2.45 -10.23
C ASN A 7 7.89 -2.10 -11.71
N GLN A 8 7.47 -3.05 -12.54
CA GLN A 8 7.08 -2.78 -13.93
C GLN A 8 5.61 -2.36 -14.06
N ILE A 9 4.83 -2.52 -12.99
CA ILE A 9 3.39 -2.27 -12.99
C ILE A 9 3.14 -1.01 -12.17
N SER A 10 2.33 -0.10 -12.71
CA SER A 10 1.91 1.13 -12.05
C SER A 10 0.43 1.40 -12.32
N SER A 11 -0.24 2.12 -11.42
CA SER A 11 -1.60 2.64 -11.63
C SER A 11 -1.63 3.96 -12.41
N VAL A 12 -0.46 4.51 -12.70
CA VAL A 12 -0.23 5.73 -13.49
C VAL A 12 0.84 5.41 -14.56
N PRO A 13 1.16 6.28 -15.53
CA PRO A 13 2.17 5.94 -16.53
C PRO A 13 3.51 5.60 -15.85
N PRO A 14 4.07 4.39 -16.03
CA PRO A 14 5.35 4.03 -15.44
C PRO A 14 6.51 4.60 -16.27
N THR A 15 7.54 5.13 -15.60
CA THR A 15 8.82 5.50 -16.25
C THR A 15 9.84 4.36 -16.21
N HIS A 16 9.61 3.35 -15.37
CA HIS A 16 10.51 2.21 -15.13
C HIS A 16 11.88 2.60 -14.53
N ASP A 17 12.03 3.81 -13.99
CA ASP A 17 13.30 4.32 -13.44
C ASP A 17 13.84 3.48 -12.27
N GLY A 18 12.95 2.85 -11.48
CA GLY A 18 13.35 1.94 -10.41
C GLY A 18 14.17 0.74 -10.91
N TYR A 19 14.11 0.42 -12.20
CA TYR A 19 14.90 -0.65 -12.80
C TYR A 19 16.38 -0.30 -12.97
N VAL A 20 16.72 0.98 -13.09
CA VAL A 20 18.13 1.42 -13.16
C VAL A 20 18.88 0.98 -11.91
N GLY A 21 18.32 1.25 -10.72
CA GLY A 21 18.89 0.79 -9.46
C GLY A 21 18.97 -0.74 -9.35
N MET A 22 17.96 -1.45 -9.88
CA MET A 22 17.96 -2.92 -9.92
C MET A 22 19.06 -3.50 -10.83
N GLN A 23 19.34 -2.86 -11.96
CA GLN A 23 20.43 -3.25 -12.87
C GLN A 23 21.80 -2.98 -12.25
N GLU A 24 21.96 -1.85 -11.56
CA GLU A 24 23.21 -1.55 -10.83
C GLU A 24 23.45 -2.54 -9.68
N LEU A 25 22.40 -2.91 -8.93
CA LEU A 25 22.48 -3.97 -7.92
C LEU A 25 22.97 -5.30 -8.54
N LYS A 26 22.49 -5.64 -9.75
CA LYS A 26 22.91 -6.88 -10.45
C LYS A 26 24.38 -6.87 -10.88
N LYS A 27 24.91 -5.69 -11.21
CA LYS A 27 26.33 -5.53 -11.59
C LYS A 27 27.25 -5.42 -10.38
N SER A 28 26.70 -5.17 -9.19
CA SER A 28 27.45 -5.03 -7.95
C SER A 28 27.85 -6.38 -7.34
N ASP A 29 28.77 -6.33 -6.38
CA ASP A 29 29.15 -7.49 -5.56
C ASP A 29 28.22 -7.72 -4.35
N ILE A 30 27.11 -6.98 -4.26
CA ILE A 30 26.15 -7.10 -3.17
C ILE A 30 25.43 -8.45 -3.27
N LYS A 31 25.52 -9.25 -2.21
CA LYS A 31 24.83 -10.53 -2.13
C LYS A 31 23.34 -10.33 -1.89
N THR A 32 22.52 -11.08 -2.63
CA THR A 32 21.07 -11.05 -2.49
C THR A 32 20.54 -12.33 -1.87
N TYR A 33 19.57 -12.18 -0.98
CA TYR A 33 18.88 -13.26 -0.28
C TYR A 33 17.39 -13.20 -0.60
N SER A 34 16.77 -14.36 -0.80
CA SER A 34 15.32 -14.50 -0.97
C SER A 34 14.77 -15.42 0.12
N VAL A 35 14.08 -14.84 1.10
CA VAL A 35 13.27 -15.58 2.08
C VAL A 35 11.85 -15.66 1.51
N ASN A 36 11.46 -16.84 1.04
CA ASN A 36 10.23 -16.98 0.26
C ASN A 36 9.73 -18.44 0.30
N VAL A 37 8.48 -18.68 -0.09
CA VAL A 37 7.92 -20.05 -0.19
C VAL A 37 8.36 -20.77 -1.47
N MET A 38 8.95 -20.02 -2.41
CA MET A 38 9.40 -20.48 -3.71
C MET A 38 10.54 -19.62 -4.25
N VAL A 39 11.29 -20.15 -5.22
CA VAL A 39 12.27 -19.37 -5.99
C VAL A 39 11.53 -18.57 -7.07
N ASN A 40 11.31 -17.28 -6.78
CA ASN A 40 10.60 -16.34 -7.66
C ASN A 40 11.51 -15.71 -8.74
N ASP A 41 10.96 -14.86 -9.60
CA ASP A 41 11.68 -14.36 -10.77
C ASP A 41 12.80 -13.40 -10.37
N THR A 42 12.58 -12.55 -9.36
CA THR A 42 13.62 -11.70 -8.78
C THR A 42 14.81 -12.52 -8.25
N ALA A 43 14.56 -13.60 -7.50
CA ALA A 43 15.64 -14.44 -6.98
C ALA A 43 16.44 -15.10 -8.11
N ARG A 44 15.77 -15.55 -9.18
CA ARG A 44 16.45 -16.08 -10.38
C ARG A 44 17.25 -15.01 -11.10
N TYR A 45 16.71 -13.80 -11.22
CA TYR A 45 17.34 -12.69 -11.92
C TYR A 45 18.68 -12.29 -11.29
N TYR A 46 18.76 -12.29 -9.96
CA TYR A 46 19.97 -11.96 -9.20
C TYR A 46 20.84 -13.16 -8.84
N GLY A 47 20.37 -14.39 -9.07
CA GLY A 47 21.06 -15.59 -8.57
C GLY A 47 21.13 -15.62 -7.04
N SER A 48 20.06 -15.18 -6.37
CA SER A 48 20.02 -15.02 -4.91
C SER A 48 20.21 -16.35 -4.17
N GLU A 49 20.74 -16.28 -2.95
CA GLU A 49 20.68 -17.38 -2.01
C GLU A 49 19.23 -17.52 -1.49
N ASN A 50 18.66 -18.72 -1.59
CA ASN A 50 17.24 -18.95 -1.32
C ASN A 50 17.03 -19.64 0.03
N ILE A 51 16.21 -19.04 0.88
CA ILE A 51 15.74 -19.61 2.14
C ILE A 51 14.26 -19.92 1.96
N ILE A 52 13.95 -21.21 1.74
CA ILE A 52 12.58 -21.66 1.50
C ILE A 52 11.87 -21.85 2.84
N VAL A 53 10.89 -20.99 3.10
CA VAL A 53 10.11 -20.99 4.34
C VAL A 53 8.72 -21.61 4.10
N ARG A 54 8.19 -22.32 5.09
CA ARG A 54 6.80 -22.81 5.06
C ARG A 54 5.86 -21.59 5.03
N PRO A 55 4.81 -21.58 4.18
CA PRO A 55 3.88 -20.46 4.12
C PRO A 55 3.29 -20.08 5.48
N ASN A 56 3.16 -18.78 5.77
CA ASN A 56 2.62 -18.22 7.01
C ASN A 56 3.39 -18.60 8.29
N THR A 57 4.71 -18.82 8.20
CA THR A 57 5.55 -19.14 9.37
C THR A 57 6.71 -18.17 9.59
N ASP A 58 6.73 -17.07 8.84
CA ASP A 58 7.77 -16.03 8.87
C ASP A 58 7.91 -15.40 10.25
N THR A 59 6.81 -15.19 10.98
CA THR A 59 6.84 -14.68 12.36
C THR A 59 7.67 -15.60 13.27
N ALA A 60 7.50 -16.92 13.17
CA ALA A 60 8.29 -17.86 13.96
C ALA A 60 9.78 -17.84 13.58
N LEU A 61 10.08 -17.79 12.27
CA LEU A 61 11.46 -17.62 11.79
C LEU A 61 12.11 -16.36 12.39
N ILE A 62 11.42 -15.21 12.31
CA ILE A 62 11.93 -13.93 12.79
C ILE A 62 12.12 -13.94 14.31
N ILE A 63 11.16 -14.47 15.08
CA ILE A 63 11.30 -14.57 16.55
C ILE A 63 12.49 -15.48 16.92
N GLY A 64 12.67 -16.61 16.22
CA GLY A 64 13.82 -17.49 16.40
C GLY A 64 15.15 -16.78 16.15
N MET A 65 15.22 -15.93 15.12
CA MET A 65 16.37 -15.08 14.85
C MET A 65 16.59 -14.05 15.97
N CYS A 66 15.54 -13.38 16.45
CA CYS A 66 15.63 -12.44 17.57
C CYS A 66 16.19 -13.11 18.84
N HIS A 67 15.70 -14.31 19.18
CA HIS A 67 16.26 -15.10 20.28
C HIS A 67 17.75 -15.38 20.05
N TYR A 68 18.13 -15.89 18.87
CA TYR A 68 19.51 -16.19 18.55
C TYR A 68 20.44 -14.98 18.65
N LEU A 69 20.01 -13.82 18.12
CA LEU A 69 20.76 -12.58 18.21
C LEU A 69 21.00 -12.17 19.66
N PHE A 70 19.98 -12.29 20.52
CA PHE A 70 20.09 -11.98 21.93
C PHE A 70 21.04 -12.94 22.66
N THR A 71 20.84 -14.26 22.54
CA THR A 71 21.64 -15.25 23.31
C THR A 71 23.10 -15.33 22.88
N ASN A 72 23.42 -14.90 21.66
CA ASN A 72 24.79 -14.85 21.14
C ASN A 72 25.43 -13.46 21.22
N ASN A 73 24.79 -12.49 21.89
CA ASN A 73 25.29 -11.10 22.02
C ASN A 73 25.56 -10.43 20.66
N LEU A 74 24.67 -10.65 19.68
CA LEU A 74 24.75 -10.09 18.32
C LEU A 74 23.76 -8.95 18.07
N TYR A 75 22.96 -8.56 19.06
CA TYR A 75 21.99 -7.45 18.95
C TYR A 75 22.59 -6.13 19.45
N ASP A 76 22.11 -5.01 18.91
CA ASP A 76 22.50 -3.64 19.30
C ASP A 76 21.73 -3.20 20.56
N GLU A 77 22.29 -3.51 21.73
CA GLU A 77 21.70 -3.19 23.03
C GLU A 77 21.48 -1.67 23.23
N GLU A 78 22.44 -0.86 22.79
CA GLU A 78 22.34 0.60 22.89
C GLU A 78 21.21 1.15 22.04
N PHE A 79 21.01 0.62 20.83
CA PHE A 79 19.87 0.98 20.00
C PHE A 79 18.55 0.61 20.68
N ILE A 80 18.43 -0.62 21.18
CA ILE A 80 17.24 -1.08 21.89
C ILE A 80 16.91 -0.16 23.06
N LYS A 81 17.89 0.15 23.91
CA LYS A 81 17.70 1.00 25.10
C LYS A 81 17.30 2.44 24.73
N LYS A 82 17.92 3.01 23.70
CA LYS A 82 17.73 4.42 23.33
C LYS A 82 16.45 4.64 22.51
N TYR A 83 16.15 3.77 21.55
CA TYR A 83 15.15 4.03 20.50
C TYR A 83 13.86 3.20 20.62
N THR A 84 13.77 2.27 21.58
CA THR A 84 12.60 1.39 21.71
C THR A 84 11.95 1.47 23.10
N VAL A 85 10.75 0.91 23.22
CA VAL A 85 10.09 0.57 24.48
C VAL A 85 9.55 -0.86 24.44
N GLY A 86 9.50 -1.54 25.59
CA GLY A 86 8.86 -2.84 25.71
C GLY A 86 9.74 -4.07 25.47
N PHE A 87 11.03 -3.90 25.14
CA PHE A 87 11.94 -5.00 24.81
C PHE A 87 11.97 -6.12 25.86
N ASN A 88 12.00 -5.78 27.15
CA ASN A 88 12.07 -6.81 28.22
C ASN A 88 10.85 -7.75 28.20
N LYS A 89 9.65 -7.27 27.84
CA LYS A 89 8.46 -8.13 27.75
C LYS A 89 8.57 -9.11 26.58
N PHE A 90 9.08 -8.64 25.45
CA PHE A 90 9.34 -9.50 24.28
C PHE A 90 10.46 -10.50 24.55
N LYS A 91 11.53 -10.07 25.24
CA LYS A 91 12.61 -10.94 25.73
C LYS A 91 12.09 -12.05 26.63
N ASP A 92 11.26 -11.73 27.61
CA ASP A 92 10.63 -12.72 28.49
C ASP A 92 9.82 -13.75 27.68
N TYR A 93 9.09 -13.29 26.65
CA TYR A 93 8.32 -14.17 25.77
C TYR A 93 9.20 -15.09 24.92
N PHE A 94 10.23 -14.59 24.22
CA PHE A 94 11.06 -15.44 23.38
C PHE A 94 11.99 -16.35 24.19
N LEU A 95 12.36 -15.96 25.43
CA LEU A 95 13.10 -16.83 26.36
C LEU A 95 12.18 -17.86 27.05
N GLY A 96 10.88 -17.81 26.82
CA GLY A 96 9.92 -18.75 27.42
C GLY A 96 9.74 -18.59 28.93
N THR A 97 10.07 -17.43 29.51
CA THR A 97 9.96 -17.26 30.97
C THR A 97 8.49 -17.31 31.42
N GLN A 98 7.58 -16.84 30.57
CA GLN A 98 6.14 -16.75 30.82
C GLN A 98 5.38 -18.02 30.41
N ASP A 99 5.58 -18.51 29.17
CA ASP A 99 4.81 -19.62 28.60
C ASP A 99 5.55 -20.97 28.60
N LYS A 100 6.78 -21.00 29.12
CA LYS A 100 7.66 -22.19 29.20
C LYS A 100 8.06 -22.78 27.86
N VAL A 101 7.91 -22.03 26.77
CA VAL A 101 8.38 -22.42 25.44
C VAL A 101 9.51 -21.48 25.04
N VAL A 102 10.72 -22.00 24.87
CA VAL A 102 11.86 -21.20 24.38
C VAL A 102 11.75 -21.09 22.85
N LYS A 103 11.79 -19.87 22.32
CA LYS A 103 11.59 -19.58 20.89
C LYS A 103 12.94 -19.49 20.20
N ASP A 104 13.75 -20.52 20.37
CA ASP A 104 15.07 -20.60 19.76
C ASP A 104 15.00 -21.01 18.28
N ILE A 105 16.17 -21.18 17.66
CA ILE A 105 16.28 -21.59 16.25
C ILE A 105 15.79 -23.01 16.00
N GLU A 106 15.80 -23.90 17.00
CA GLU A 106 15.30 -25.26 16.87
C GLU A 106 13.76 -25.28 16.90
N TRP A 107 13.16 -24.47 17.77
CA TRP A 107 11.74 -24.18 17.78
C TRP A 107 11.29 -23.58 16.44
N ALA A 108 11.97 -22.53 15.98
CA ALA A 108 11.64 -21.88 14.71
C ALA A 108 11.79 -22.86 13.53
N SER A 109 12.87 -23.65 13.49
CA SER A 109 13.13 -24.62 12.43
C SER A 109 12.00 -25.65 12.28
N LYS A 110 11.48 -26.19 13.39
CA LYS A 110 10.34 -27.14 13.37
C LYS A 110 9.08 -26.53 12.77
N ILE A 111 8.84 -25.25 13.02
CA ILE A 111 7.65 -24.53 12.56
C ILE A 111 7.81 -24.10 11.10
N CYS A 112 8.92 -23.43 10.78
CA CYS A 112 9.10 -22.77 9.50
C CYS A 112 9.74 -23.66 8.42
N GLY A 113 10.30 -24.81 8.81
CA GLY A 113 10.92 -25.79 7.90
C GLY A 113 12.32 -25.42 7.43
N VAL A 114 12.87 -24.27 7.84
CA VAL A 114 14.25 -23.87 7.54
C VAL A 114 15.20 -24.56 8.54
N PRO A 115 16.30 -25.20 8.12
CA PRO A 115 17.24 -25.82 9.05
C PRO A 115 17.79 -24.82 10.07
N ALA A 116 17.86 -25.19 11.35
CA ALA A 116 18.32 -24.30 12.42
C ALA A 116 19.71 -23.68 12.15
N GLY A 117 20.63 -24.46 11.57
CA GLY A 117 21.94 -23.96 11.15
C GLY A 117 21.86 -22.86 10.08
N THR A 118 20.95 -22.97 9.12
CA THR A 118 20.70 -21.92 8.12
C THR A 118 20.11 -20.66 8.77
N ILE A 119 19.18 -20.81 9.73
CA ILE A 119 18.63 -19.68 10.49
C ILE A 119 19.75 -18.95 11.26
N ALA A 120 20.60 -19.69 11.96
CA ALA A 120 21.72 -19.15 12.72
C ALA A 120 22.74 -18.42 11.82
N GLN A 121 23.10 -19.01 10.68
CA GLN A 121 24.01 -18.41 9.70
C GLN A 121 23.42 -17.12 9.13
N PHE A 122 22.13 -17.14 8.75
CA PHE A 122 21.45 -15.98 8.21
C PHE A 122 21.35 -14.85 9.25
N ALA A 123 20.91 -15.14 10.49
CA ALA A 123 20.85 -14.15 11.56
C ALA A 123 22.23 -13.55 11.88
N THR A 124 23.28 -14.39 11.95
CA THR A 124 24.65 -13.92 12.16
C THR A 124 25.11 -12.99 11.05
N ARG A 125 24.76 -13.30 9.80
CA ARG A 125 25.10 -12.48 8.64
C ARG A 125 24.42 -11.12 8.72
N LEU A 126 23.10 -11.08 8.97
CA LEU A 126 22.36 -9.83 9.12
C LEU A 126 22.94 -8.93 10.22
N ALA A 127 23.46 -9.50 11.31
CA ALA A 127 24.07 -8.74 12.39
C ALA A 127 25.47 -8.20 12.09
N LYS A 128 26.23 -8.87 11.21
CA LYS A 128 27.63 -8.55 10.92
C LYS A 128 27.84 -7.78 9.63
N GLU A 129 26.90 -7.88 8.69
CA GLU A 129 27.00 -7.27 7.37
C GLU A 129 25.95 -6.15 7.22
N PRO A 130 26.32 -5.01 6.61
CA PRO A 130 25.36 -3.95 6.29
C PRO A 130 24.23 -4.52 5.42
N THR A 131 22.99 -4.51 5.93
CA THR A 131 21.84 -5.10 5.24
C THR A 131 20.61 -4.19 5.21
N THR A 132 19.97 -4.13 4.05
CA THR A 132 18.59 -3.67 3.88
C THR A 132 17.66 -4.86 3.64
N VAL A 133 16.49 -4.84 4.30
CA VAL A 133 15.45 -5.86 4.17
C VAL A 133 14.26 -5.30 3.39
N LEU A 134 13.96 -5.91 2.24
CA LEU A 134 12.79 -5.57 1.44
C LEU A 134 11.66 -6.56 1.77
N ILE A 135 10.55 -6.07 2.35
CA ILE A 135 9.42 -6.94 2.70
C ILE A 135 8.39 -6.98 1.56
N GLY A 136 7.79 -8.16 1.38
CA GLY A 136 6.62 -8.30 0.53
C GLY A 136 5.31 -8.14 1.29
N ARG A 137 4.37 -7.41 0.71
CA ARG A 137 3.00 -7.25 1.25
C ARG A 137 2.20 -8.55 1.29
N THR A 138 2.67 -9.65 0.70
CA THR A 138 2.00 -10.96 0.80
C THR A 138 1.91 -11.45 2.23
N LEU A 139 2.91 -11.17 3.08
CA LEU A 139 2.96 -11.64 4.46
C LEU A 139 1.81 -11.11 5.33
N GLN A 140 1.33 -9.89 5.05
CA GLN A 140 0.21 -9.29 5.77
C GLN A 140 -1.17 -9.62 5.19
N ARG A 141 -1.23 -10.41 4.11
CA ARG A 141 -2.50 -10.85 3.50
C ARG A 141 -2.79 -12.30 3.86
N ALA A 142 -2.68 -12.59 5.15
CA ALA A 142 -2.88 -13.90 5.76
C ALA A 142 -3.52 -13.71 7.13
N ASP A 143 -3.94 -14.82 7.73
CA ASP A 143 -4.34 -14.86 9.14
C ASP A 143 -3.18 -14.37 10.03
N HIS A 144 -3.49 -13.52 11.03
CA HIS A 144 -2.50 -12.83 11.88
C HIS A 144 -1.44 -12.02 11.09
N GLY A 145 -1.82 -11.42 9.96
CA GLY A 145 -0.92 -10.72 9.02
C GLY A 145 -0.18 -9.50 9.60
N GLU A 146 -0.58 -9.00 10.76
CA GLU A 146 0.06 -7.92 11.51
C GLU A 146 1.40 -8.36 12.11
N GLN A 147 1.48 -9.62 12.52
CA GLN A 147 2.61 -10.18 13.28
C GLN A 147 3.94 -10.20 12.50
N PRO A 148 4.04 -10.66 11.24
CA PRO A 148 5.32 -10.71 10.53
C PRO A 148 5.89 -9.31 10.26
N PHE A 149 5.03 -8.32 9.99
CA PHE A 149 5.47 -6.94 9.80
C PHE A 149 5.98 -6.33 11.11
N TRP A 150 5.26 -6.55 12.23
CA TRP A 150 5.71 -6.08 13.53
C TRP A 150 7.02 -6.76 13.96
N ALA A 151 7.12 -8.08 13.82
CA ALA A 151 8.32 -8.85 14.10
C ALA A 151 9.53 -8.35 13.30
N LEU A 152 9.34 -8.02 12.01
CA LEU A 152 10.42 -7.52 11.16
C LEU A 152 10.97 -6.16 11.62
N VAL A 153 10.09 -5.26 12.06
CA VAL A 153 10.52 -3.97 12.65
C VAL A 153 11.34 -4.22 13.91
N VAL A 154 10.90 -5.16 14.76
CA VAL A 154 11.64 -5.55 15.97
C VAL A 154 13.00 -6.16 15.65
N LEU A 155 13.07 -7.06 14.67
CA LEU A 155 14.35 -7.63 14.19
C LEU A 155 15.32 -6.53 13.76
N ASN A 156 14.86 -5.57 12.94
CA ASN A 156 15.71 -4.46 12.48
C ASN A 156 16.12 -3.50 13.60
N ALA A 157 15.28 -3.33 14.62
CA ALA A 157 15.64 -2.60 15.83
C ALA A 157 16.72 -3.36 16.62
N MET A 158 16.61 -4.69 16.75
CA MET A 158 17.65 -5.53 17.38
C MET A 158 18.95 -5.54 16.59
N LEU A 159 18.92 -5.43 15.26
CA LEU A 159 20.12 -5.27 14.43
C LEU A 159 20.73 -3.84 14.54
N GLY A 160 20.00 -2.87 15.09
CA GLY A 160 20.44 -1.47 15.18
C GLY A 160 20.54 -0.76 13.83
N HIS A 161 19.91 -1.31 12.79
CA HIS A 161 19.99 -0.82 11.41
C HIS A 161 19.08 0.38 11.12
N VAL A 162 17.98 0.52 11.85
CA VAL A 162 16.96 1.56 11.60
C VAL A 162 17.58 2.96 11.60
N GLY A 163 17.35 3.72 10.52
CA GLY A 163 17.82 5.08 10.33
C GLY A 163 19.29 5.22 9.93
N LYS A 164 19.98 4.14 9.56
CA LYS A 164 21.30 4.19 8.92
C LYS A 164 21.13 4.17 7.40
N GLU A 165 22.00 4.89 6.71
CA GLU A 165 22.01 4.96 5.24
C GLU A 165 22.14 3.56 4.63
N GLY A 166 21.23 3.23 3.71
CA GLY A 166 21.23 1.95 3.00
C GLY A 166 20.97 0.71 3.87
N LEU A 167 20.48 0.87 5.12
CA LEU A 167 20.17 -0.24 6.04
C LEU A 167 18.75 -0.16 6.61
N GLY A 168 18.32 -1.28 7.19
CA GLY A 168 17.04 -1.38 7.89
C GLY A 168 16.01 -2.11 7.06
N PHE A 169 14.81 -1.55 6.94
CA PHE A 169 13.71 -2.19 6.23
C PHE A 169 12.97 -1.21 5.33
N GLU A 170 12.43 -1.72 4.23
CA GLU A 170 11.55 -0.97 3.34
C GLU A 170 10.30 -1.76 2.94
N PHE A 171 9.16 -1.07 3.01
CA PHE A 171 7.83 -1.66 2.77
C PHE A 171 7.28 -1.35 1.37
N SER A 172 7.93 -0.44 0.64
CA SER A 172 7.45 0.06 -0.66
C SER A 172 8.41 -0.16 -1.82
N LEU A 173 9.73 -0.31 -1.62
CA LEU A 173 10.71 -0.40 -2.71
C LEU A 173 10.45 -1.53 -3.73
N GLY A 174 9.64 -2.53 -3.39
CA GLY A 174 9.19 -3.56 -4.31
C GLY A 174 7.87 -3.27 -5.03
N TYR A 175 7.39 -2.02 -5.07
CA TYR A 175 6.13 -1.64 -5.71
C TYR A 175 6.25 -0.26 -6.38
N ASP A 176 5.71 -0.15 -7.61
CA ASP A 176 5.51 1.11 -8.32
C ASP A 176 6.78 1.96 -8.53
N SER A 177 7.94 1.31 -8.68
CA SER A 177 9.24 2.01 -8.80
C SER A 177 9.57 2.95 -7.62
N ALA A 178 9.03 2.67 -6.42
CA ALA A 178 9.39 3.42 -5.23
C ALA A 178 10.90 3.39 -4.98
N GLY A 179 11.47 4.54 -4.60
CA GLY A 179 12.91 4.74 -4.42
C GLY A 179 13.64 5.20 -5.69
N ALA A 180 12.94 5.42 -6.80
CA ALA A 180 13.47 6.20 -7.91
C ALA A 180 13.66 7.67 -7.53
N THR A 181 14.52 8.37 -8.27
CA THR A 181 14.82 9.79 -8.03
C THR A 181 13.66 10.68 -8.47
N ASP A 182 13.12 11.47 -7.54
CA ASP A 182 12.09 12.45 -7.86
C ASP A 182 12.64 13.53 -8.80
N LYS A 183 11.78 14.06 -9.67
CA LYS A 183 12.05 15.27 -10.43
C LYS A 183 11.48 16.48 -9.70
N ILE A 184 12.08 17.64 -9.95
CA ILE A 184 11.46 18.92 -9.60
C ILE A 184 10.32 19.14 -10.58
N ALA A 185 9.10 18.90 -10.12
CA ALA A 185 7.87 18.96 -10.91
C ALA A 185 6.70 19.50 -10.06
N PRO A 186 5.68 20.14 -10.66
CA PRO A 186 4.43 20.45 -9.97
C PRO A 186 3.65 19.17 -9.66
N VAL A 187 2.68 19.24 -8.74
CA VAL A 187 1.76 18.13 -8.48
C VAL A 187 0.49 18.30 -9.31
N LEU A 188 0.18 17.30 -10.13
CA LEU A 188 -1.07 17.23 -10.87
C LEU A 188 -2.22 16.85 -9.92
N LYS A 189 -3.25 17.70 -9.85
CA LYS A 189 -4.47 17.39 -9.11
C LYS A 189 -5.40 16.51 -9.96
N GLY A 190 -6.32 15.82 -9.29
CA GLY A 190 -7.42 15.12 -9.93
C GLY A 190 -8.78 15.60 -9.41
N LEU A 191 -9.84 15.02 -9.97
CA LEU A 191 -11.22 15.31 -9.56
C LEU A 191 -11.41 15.01 -8.07
N SER A 192 -12.05 15.95 -7.35
CA SER A 192 -12.31 15.79 -5.92
C SER A 192 -13.65 15.09 -5.67
N THR A 193 -13.72 14.30 -4.61
CA THR A 193 -15.02 13.86 -4.06
C THR A 193 -15.67 14.92 -3.17
N ARG A 194 -15.00 16.06 -2.93
CA ARG A 194 -15.56 17.19 -2.19
C ARG A 194 -16.44 18.02 -3.12
N ILE A 195 -17.60 18.44 -2.61
CA ILE A 195 -18.48 19.38 -3.30
C ILE A 195 -17.87 20.78 -3.21
N ASP A 196 -17.80 21.50 -4.33
CA ASP A 196 -17.37 22.91 -4.37
C ASP A 196 -18.19 23.75 -3.39
N GLU A 197 -17.50 24.65 -2.67
CA GLU A 197 -18.09 25.55 -1.66
C GLU A 197 -19.27 26.35 -2.22
N LYS A 198 -19.26 26.73 -3.51
CA LYS A 198 -20.37 27.45 -4.14
C LYS A 198 -21.67 26.63 -4.21
N TYR A 199 -21.55 25.30 -4.20
CA TYR A 199 -22.69 24.38 -4.22
C TYR A 199 -23.05 23.85 -2.84
N GLU A 200 -22.27 24.15 -1.79
CA GLU A 200 -22.38 23.51 -0.49
C GLU A 200 -23.76 23.66 0.17
N ASN A 201 -24.51 24.73 -0.17
CA ASN A 201 -25.77 25.09 0.48
C ASN A 201 -27.01 25.06 -0.44
N ILE A 202 -26.92 24.44 -1.61
CA ILE A 202 -28.04 24.42 -2.57
C ILE A 202 -29.08 23.32 -2.25
N ASP A 203 -30.36 23.67 -2.38
CA ASP A 203 -31.51 22.76 -2.41
C ASP A 203 -31.48 21.64 -1.35
N GLY A 204 -31.23 22.00 -0.08
CA GLY A 204 -31.20 21.03 1.01
C GLY A 204 -30.06 20.00 0.97
N ALA A 205 -29.04 20.23 0.12
CA ALA A 205 -27.72 19.58 0.07
C ALA A 205 -27.66 18.19 0.77
N PRO A 206 -28.11 17.11 0.11
CA PRO A 206 -28.28 15.80 0.74
C PRO A 206 -26.96 15.22 1.28
N TRP A 207 -25.81 15.60 0.73
CA TRP A 207 -24.49 15.20 1.23
C TRP A 207 -24.17 15.77 2.63
N LYS A 208 -24.84 16.85 3.07
CA LYS A 208 -24.69 17.37 4.44
C LYS A 208 -25.46 16.57 5.47
N THR A 209 -26.54 15.92 5.07
CA THR A 209 -27.44 15.17 5.95
C THR A 209 -27.22 13.66 5.87
N THR A 210 -26.56 13.18 4.82
CA THR A 210 -26.22 11.76 4.63
C THR A 210 -25.07 11.36 5.55
N LYS A 211 -25.33 10.38 6.42
CA LYS A 211 -24.29 9.78 7.25
C LYS A 211 -23.59 8.66 6.50
N ASN A 212 -22.31 8.85 6.17
CA ASN A 212 -21.49 7.78 5.62
C ASN A 212 -21.21 6.72 6.69
N ILE A 213 -21.32 5.44 6.30
CA ILE A 213 -20.92 4.30 7.13
C ILE A 213 -19.66 3.71 6.50
N THR A 214 -18.59 3.66 7.27
CA THR A 214 -17.32 3.05 6.86
C THR A 214 -17.17 1.70 7.53
N ILE A 215 -16.87 0.67 6.75
CA ILE A 215 -16.47 -0.66 7.23
C ILE A 215 -15.17 -1.09 6.55
N PRO A 216 -14.41 -2.03 7.14
CA PRO A 216 -13.30 -2.66 6.44
C PRO A 216 -13.80 -3.37 5.18
N SER A 217 -13.11 -3.18 4.05
CA SER A 217 -13.55 -3.68 2.74
C SER A 217 -13.77 -5.20 2.71
N SER A 218 -12.91 -5.95 3.41
CA SER A 218 -12.99 -7.42 3.57
C SER A 218 -14.16 -7.89 4.43
N ARG A 219 -14.95 -6.99 5.02
CA ARG A 219 -16.18 -7.28 5.78
C ARG A 219 -17.45 -7.00 4.98
N SER A 220 -17.33 -6.57 3.72
CA SER A 220 -18.49 -6.29 2.85
C SER A 220 -19.43 -7.49 2.70
N ILE A 221 -18.89 -8.69 2.52
CA ILE A 221 -19.70 -9.91 2.37
C ILE A 221 -20.33 -10.34 3.70
N GLU A 222 -19.61 -10.18 4.81
CA GLU A 222 -20.17 -10.42 6.15
C GLU A 222 -21.32 -9.46 6.46
N ALA A 223 -21.24 -8.20 5.99
CA ALA A 223 -22.32 -7.24 6.16
C ALA A 223 -23.61 -7.64 5.40
N LEU A 224 -23.49 -8.29 4.24
CA LEU A 224 -24.63 -8.90 3.54
C LEU A 224 -25.16 -10.14 4.26
N GLU A 225 -24.25 -10.90 4.88
CA GLU A 225 -24.62 -12.12 5.58
C GLU A 225 -25.35 -11.82 6.89
N HIS A 226 -24.87 -10.83 7.64
CA HIS A 226 -25.30 -10.48 9.00
C HIS A 226 -25.44 -8.96 9.21
N PRO A 227 -26.40 -8.31 8.55
CA PRO A 227 -26.64 -6.89 8.75
C PRO A 227 -27.00 -6.59 10.22
N GLY A 228 -26.41 -5.55 10.78
CA GLY A 228 -26.57 -5.13 12.18
C GLY A 228 -25.66 -5.85 13.19
N LYS A 229 -24.91 -6.89 12.78
CA LYS A 229 -23.90 -7.54 13.62
C LYS A 229 -22.86 -6.52 14.08
N GLU A 230 -22.55 -6.54 15.37
CA GLU A 230 -21.48 -5.74 15.95
C GLU A 230 -20.17 -6.55 15.92
N ILE A 231 -19.10 -5.92 15.46
CA ILE A 231 -17.76 -6.51 15.39
C ILE A 231 -16.73 -5.58 16.03
N ASP A 232 -15.64 -6.18 16.54
CA ASP A 232 -14.47 -5.44 17.00
C ASP A 232 -13.65 -4.94 15.80
N TYR A 233 -13.17 -3.70 15.90
CA TYR A 233 -12.35 -3.05 14.88
C TYR A 233 -11.44 -2.00 15.52
N ASP A 234 -10.13 -2.28 15.56
CA ASP A 234 -9.08 -1.38 16.02
C ASP A 234 -9.37 -0.71 17.39
N GLY A 235 -9.72 -1.53 18.38
CA GLY A 235 -10.05 -1.08 19.74
C GLY A 235 -11.44 -0.47 19.90
N THR A 236 -12.23 -0.42 18.82
CA THR A 236 -13.62 0.06 18.81
C THR A 236 -14.58 -1.05 18.42
N LYS A 237 -15.88 -0.76 18.51
CA LYS A 237 -16.93 -1.63 17.96
C LYS A 237 -17.65 -0.92 16.83
N ILE A 238 -17.87 -1.62 15.73
CA ILE A 238 -18.63 -1.13 14.58
C ILE A 238 -19.80 -2.07 14.27
N LYS A 239 -20.88 -1.51 13.74
CA LYS A 239 -22.04 -2.30 13.28
C LYS A 239 -22.01 -2.44 11.77
N LEU A 240 -22.14 -3.67 11.29
CA LEU A 240 -22.21 -3.95 9.87
C LEU A 240 -23.51 -3.38 9.28
N PRO A 241 -23.45 -2.60 8.18
CA PRO A 241 -24.63 -1.98 7.61
C PRO A 241 -25.52 -2.99 6.89
N HIS A 242 -26.80 -2.68 6.79
CA HIS A 242 -27.68 -3.32 5.81
C HIS A 242 -27.50 -2.66 4.45
N MET A 243 -26.85 -3.37 3.53
CA MET A 243 -26.57 -2.86 2.18
C MET A 243 -27.62 -3.38 1.20
N ARG A 244 -28.36 -2.46 0.57
CA ARG A 244 -29.49 -2.79 -0.33
C ARG A 244 -29.14 -2.64 -1.80
N VAL A 245 -28.29 -1.68 -2.14
CA VAL A 245 -27.86 -1.41 -3.52
C VAL A 245 -26.35 -1.41 -3.57
N ALA A 246 -25.80 -2.06 -4.59
CA ALA A 246 -24.37 -2.01 -4.92
C ALA A 246 -24.17 -1.22 -6.21
N TYR A 247 -23.24 -0.27 -6.21
CA TYR A 247 -22.71 0.36 -7.41
C TYR A 247 -21.24 -0.02 -7.55
N MET A 248 -20.90 -0.73 -8.61
CA MET A 248 -19.58 -1.33 -8.82
C MET A 248 -18.88 -0.68 -10.01
N ALA A 249 -17.71 -0.10 -9.77
CA ALA A 249 -16.81 0.45 -10.78
C ALA A 249 -15.34 0.11 -10.45
N SER A 250 -15.06 -1.17 -10.17
CA SER A 250 -13.74 -1.60 -9.62
C SER A 250 -13.29 -2.99 -10.08
N GLY A 251 -13.74 -3.44 -11.25
CA GLY A 251 -13.44 -4.79 -11.73
C GLY A 251 -14.19 -5.90 -10.98
N SER A 252 -13.71 -7.14 -11.12
CA SER A 252 -14.40 -8.30 -10.56
C SER A 252 -14.25 -8.45 -9.03
N MET A 253 -15.37 -8.40 -8.31
CA MET A 253 -15.44 -8.74 -6.88
C MET A 253 -15.15 -10.21 -6.62
N PHE A 254 -15.56 -11.06 -7.57
CA PHE A 254 -15.47 -12.51 -7.47
C PHE A 254 -14.07 -13.07 -7.73
N THR A 255 -13.13 -12.24 -8.21
CA THR A 255 -11.71 -12.62 -8.32
C THR A 255 -10.86 -12.09 -7.17
N ARG A 256 -11.24 -10.95 -6.57
CA ARG A 256 -10.46 -10.30 -5.51
C ARG A 256 -10.88 -10.69 -4.10
N HIS A 257 -12.16 -11.00 -3.88
CA HIS A 257 -12.68 -11.34 -2.56
C HIS A 257 -12.65 -12.87 -2.35
N GLN A 258 -12.44 -13.30 -1.10
CA GLN A 258 -12.25 -14.71 -0.73
C GLN A 258 -13.59 -15.44 -0.61
N ASP A 259 -13.56 -16.77 -0.72
CA ASP A 259 -14.73 -17.67 -0.69
C ASP A 259 -15.80 -17.29 -1.72
N VAL A 260 -15.47 -17.53 -2.99
CA VAL A 260 -16.33 -17.19 -4.15
C VAL A 260 -17.73 -17.79 -4.05
N ASN A 261 -17.86 -19.00 -3.49
CA ASN A 261 -19.16 -19.64 -3.34
C ASN A 261 -20.04 -18.89 -2.33
N ASN A 262 -19.48 -18.49 -1.19
CA ASN A 262 -20.22 -17.67 -0.24
C ASN A 262 -20.55 -16.31 -0.84
N ILE A 263 -19.61 -15.65 -1.53
CA ILE A 263 -19.87 -14.38 -2.20
C ILE A 263 -21.06 -14.49 -3.14
N VAL A 264 -21.07 -15.47 -4.07
CA VAL A 264 -22.18 -15.66 -5.01
C VAL A 264 -23.53 -15.83 -4.30
N LYS A 265 -23.55 -16.53 -3.15
CA LYS A 265 -24.75 -16.68 -2.33
C LYS A 265 -25.19 -15.35 -1.72
N GLN A 266 -24.30 -14.62 -1.06
CA GLN A 266 -24.65 -13.38 -0.36
C GLN A 266 -24.91 -12.22 -1.32
N TRP A 267 -24.25 -12.20 -2.48
CA TRP A 267 -24.40 -11.16 -3.50
C TRP A 267 -25.83 -11.04 -4.02
N ARG A 268 -26.57 -12.15 -4.07
CA ARG A 268 -27.99 -12.20 -4.45
C ARG A 268 -28.94 -11.55 -3.43
N LYS A 269 -28.44 -11.09 -2.28
CA LYS A 269 -29.24 -10.40 -1.26
C LYS A 269 -29.37 -8.91 -1.52
N PHE A 270 -28.57 -8.33 -2.42
CA PHE A 270 -28.81 -6.96 -2.87
C PHE A 270 -30.17 -6.88 -3.56
N ASP A 271 -30.89 -5.79 -3.32
CA ASP A 271 -32.12 -5.48 -4.05
C ASP A 271 -31.80 -5.10 -5.51
N THR A 272 -30.65 -4.47 -5.73
CA THR A 272 -30.14 -4.15 -7.07
C THR A 272 -28.62 -4.03 -7.06
N VAL A 273 -27.98 -4.62 -8.07
CA VAL A 273 -26.56 -4.48 -8.37
C VAL A 273 -26.40 -3.77 -9.70
N ILE A 274 -25.70 -2.63 -9.68
CA ILE A 274 -25.34 -1.83 -10.84
C ILE A 274 -23.84 -1.94 -11.04
N THR A 275 -23.40 -2.30 -12.23
CA THR A 275 -21.97 -2.36 -12.57
C THR A 275 -21.67 -1.47 -13.77
N ALA A 276 -20.75 -0.52 -13.59
CA ALA A 276 -20.14 0.25 -14.66
C ALA A 276 -18.79 -0.39 -14.99
N GLU A 277 -18.64 -0.97 -16.18
CA GLU A 277 -17.46 -1.76 -16.55
C GLU A 277 -17.30 -1.82 -18.09
N PRO A 278 -16.07 -1.80 -18.61
CA PRO A 278 -15.81 -1.96 -20.04
C PRO A 278 -15.93 -3.41 -20.54
N TYR A 279 -15.90 -4.40 -19.64
CA TYR A 279 -15.85 -5.82 -19.98
C TYR A 279 -16.96 -6.62 -19.29
N TRP A 280 -17.38 -7.73 -19.91
CA TRP A 280 -18.33 -8.69 -19.31
C TRP A 280 -17.68 -9.56 -18.21
N THR A 281 -17.20 -8.91 -17.15
CA THR A 281 -16.62 -9.54 -15.95
C THR A 281 -17.66 -10.36 -15.19
N SER A 282 -17.22 -11.20 -14.26
CA SER A 282 -18.16 -11.96 -13.41
C SER A 282 -19.04 -11.05 -12.55
N THR A 283 -18.60 -9.85 -12.17
CA THR A 283 -19.48 -8.86 -11.52
C THR A 283 -20.56 -8.37 -12.47
N ALA A 284 -20.19 -7.94 -13.68
CA ALA A 284 -21.15 -7.49 -14.68
C ALA A 284 -22.19 -8.58 -15.00
N ARG A 285 -21.77 -9.84 -15.15
CA ARG A 285 -22.67 -10.98 -15.40
C ARG A 285 -23.63 -11.31 -14.24
N LEU A 286 -23.30 -10.89 -13.03
CA LEU A 286 -24.11 -11.08 -11.82
C LEU A 286 -24.74 -9.76 -11.34
N SER A 287 -24.88 -8.79 -12.25
CA SER A 287 -25.53 -7.51 -11.99
C SER A 287 -26.91 -7.45 -12.65
N ASP A 288 -27.79 -6.63 -12.08
CA ASP A 288 -29.12 -6.36 -12.65
C ASP A 288 -29.04 -5.32 -13.77
N ILE A 289 -28.14 -4.34 -13.61
CA ILE A 289 -27.89 -3.26 -14.58
C ILE A 289 -26.39 -3.23 -14.89
N VAL A 290 -26.04 -3.25 -16.16
CA VAL A 290 -24.67 -3.07 -16.64
C VAL A 290 -24.60 -1.81 -17.50
N LEU A 291 -23.71 -0.91 -17.13
CA LEU A 291 -23.43 0.34 -17.85
C LEU A 291 -22.09 0.17 -18.60
N PRO A 292 -22.07 0.20 -19.94
CA PRO A 292 -20.84 0.00 -20.70
C PRO A 292 -19.93 1.23 -20.57
N VAL A 293 -18.73 1.02 -20.04
CA VAL A 293 -17.75 2.09 -19.81
C VAL A 293 -16.73 2.15 -20.94
N ALA A 294 -16.41 3.36 -21.40
CA ALA A 294 -15.34 3.61 -22.35
C ALA A 294 -13.97 3.50 -21.65
N ILE A 295 -13.02 2.79 -22.26
CA ILE A 295 -11.65 2.61 -21.75
C ILE A 295 -10.77 3.83 -22.02
N GLU A 296 -9.57 3.84 -21.45
CA GLU A 296 -8.68 5.00 -21.39
C GLU A 296 -8.32 5.55 -22.77
N VAL A 297 -8.21 4.70 -23.80
CA VAL A 297 -7.90 5.11 -25.18
C VAL A 297 -9.08 5.72 -25.94
N GLU A 298 -10.27 5.74 -25.34
CA GLU A 298 -11.53 6.21 -25.94
C GLU A 298 -11.98 7.57 -25.36
N ARG A 299 -11.25 8.13 -24.38
CA ARG A 299 -11.66 9.32 -23.63
C ARG A 299 -10.50 10.28 -23.37
N ASN A 300 -10.83 11.53 -23.03
CA ASN A 300 -9.84 12.52 -22.63
C ASN A 300 -9.48 12.31 -21.16
N ASP A 301 -8.18 12.36 -20.84
CA ASP A 301 -7.69 12.35 -19.47
C ASP A 301 -6.32 13.03 -19.37
N ILE A 302 -5.84 13.25 -18.16
CA ILE A 302 -4.49 13.74 -17.88
C ILE A 302 -3.91 13.03 -16.67
N ASN A 303 -2.68 12.58 -16.79
CA ASN A 303 -2.03 11.84 -15.71
C ASN A 303 -0.57 12.27 -15.53
N GLN A 304 -0.04 12.06 -14.34
CA GLN A 304 1.36 12.34 -14.01
C GLN A 304 2.08 11.01 -13.77
N THR A 305 3.29 10.85 -14.29
CA THR A 305 4.06 9.61 -14.09
C THR A 305 4.32 9.36 -12.62
N GLY A 306 4.12 8.11 -12.22
CA GLY A 306 4.25 7.66 -10.83
C GLY A 306 5.68 7.68 -10.33
N SER A 307 5.82 7.82 -9.01
CA SER A 307 7.07 7.76 -8.23
C SER A 307 8.16 8.79 -8.52
N THR A 308 8.23 9.42 -9.70
CA THR A 308 9.25 10.43 -10.01
C THR A 308 8.69 11.78 -10.41
N GLY A 309 7.42 11.85 -10.84
CA GLY A 309 6.80 13.08 -11.34
C GLY A 309 7.40 13.61 -12.65
N GLU A 310 8.21 12.81 -13.37
CA GLU A 310 8.98 13.23 -14.55
C GLU A 310 8.11 13.73 -15.71
N TYR A 311 6.89 13.23 -15.90
CA TYR A 311 6.01 13.65 -16.98
C TYR A 311 4.62 13.98 -16.47
N ILE A 312 4.00 14.99 -17.08
CA ILE A 312 2.54 15.08 -17.18
C ILE A 312 2.17 14.72 -18.62
N VAL A 313 1.23 13.80 -18.78
CA VAL A 313 0.84 13.18 -20.04
C VAL A 313 -0.63 13.46 -20.33
N ALA A 314 -0.92 13.92 -21.55
CA ALA A 314 -2.28 14.05 -22.08
C ALA A 314 -2.73 12.72 -22.67
N TYR A 315 -3.84 12.18 -22.18
CA TYR A 315 -4.52 11.05 -22.81
C TYR A 315 -5.53 11.60 -23.79
N LYS A 316 -5.24 11.44 -25.08
CA LYS A 316 -6.17 11.76 -26.15
C LYS A 316 -6.96 10.51 -26.54
N PRO A 317 -8.25 10.64 -26.87
CA PRO A 317 -8.97 9.58 -27.56
C PRO A 317 -8.20 9.19 -28.82
N ALA A 318 -7.73 7.95 -28.88
CA ALA A 318 -7.12 7.36 -30.07
C ALA A 318 -8.19 6.80 -31.01
N ILE A 319 -9.35 6.45 -30.45
CA ILE A 319 -10.53 5.95 -31.14
C ILE A 319 -11.78 6.53 -30.47
N GLU A 320 -12.91 6.51 -31.18
CA GLU A 320 -14.21 6.82 -30.58
C GLU A 320 -14.65 5.69 -29.62
N PRO A 321 -15.45 6.00 -28.58
CA PRO A 321 -16.03 4.99 -27.70
C PRO A 321 -16.75 3.86 -28.46
N MET A 322 -16.38 2.62 -28.17
CA MET A 322 -16.89 1.45 -28.87
C MET A 322 -18.36 1.18 -28.54
N GLY A 323 -19.18 1.05 -29.58
CA GLY A 323 -20.61 0.75 -29.45
C GLY A 323 -21.36 1.88 -28.74
N GLU A 324 -22.02 1.56 -27.62
CA GLU A 324 -22.77 2.52 -26.81
C GLU A 324 -22.01 2.94 -25.54
N SER A 325 -20.72 2.60 -25.43
CA SER A 325 -19.94 2.91 -24.24
C SER A 325 -19.81 4.42 -24.02
N LYS A 326 -19.72 4.80 -22.74
CA LYS A 326 -19.54 6.20 -22.30
C LYS A 326 -18.51 6.24 -21.18
N SER A 327 -17.85 7.38 -21.01
CA SER A 327 -16.91 7.53 -19.90
C SER A 327 -17.61 7.49 -18.54
N ASP A 328 -16.88 7.12 -17.50
CA ASP A 328 -17.39 7.14 -16.13
C ASP A 328 -17.88 8.54 -15.72
N PHE A 329 -17.18 9.59 -16.16
CA PHE A 329 -17.58 10.98 -15.91
C PHE A 329 -18.95 11.27 -16.52
N TRP A 330 -19.16 10.92 -17.80
CA TRP A 330 -20.45 11.11 -18.48
C TRP A 330 -21.56 10.33 -17.77
N ILE A 331 -21.32 9.07 -17.39
CA ILE A 331 -22.31 8.24 -16.71
C ILE A 331 -22.74 8.88 -15.38
N CYS A 332 -21.76 9.28 -14.55
CA CYS A 332 -22.02 9.97 -13.28
C CYS A 332 -22.77 11.29 -13.49
N GLU A 333 -22.38 12.09 -14.49
CA GLU A 333 -23.06 13.34 -14.83
C GLU A 333 -24.54 13.08 -15.19
N GLN A 334 -24.83 12.05 -15.99
CA GLN A 334 -26.18 11.70 -16.40
C GLN A 334 -27.06 11.19 -15.24
N ILE A 335 -26.46 10.48 -14.28
CA ILE A 335 -27.14 10.09 -13.03
C ILE A 335 -27.47 11.35 -12.21
N CYS A 336 -26.48 12.22 -11.99
CA CYS A 336 -26.69 13.47 -11.25
C CYS A 336 -27.70 14.41 -11.93
N LYS A 337 -27.72 14.50 -13.26
CA LYS A 337 -28.72 15.26 -14.03
C LYS A 337 -30.15 14.79 -13.75
N ARG A 338 -30.38 13.48 -13.65
CA ARG A 338 -31.70 12.91 -13.31
C ARG A 338 -32.16 13.22 -11.88
N TRP A 339 -31.22 13.53 -10.98
CA TRP A 339 -31.50 14.04 -9.63
C TRP A 339 -31.55 15.57 -9.56
N GLY A 340 -31.46 16.29 -10.69
CA GLY A 340 -31.41 17.76 -10.72
C GLY A 340 -30.10 18.34 -10.19
N ARG A 341 -29.02 17.56 -10.17
CA ARG A 341 -27.69 17.92 -9.60
C ARG A 341 -26.55 17.81 -10.62
N GLY A 342 -26.86 17.80 -11.91
CA GLY A 342 -25.85 17.64 -12.97
C GLY A 342 -24.74 18.70 -12.91
N GLU A 343 -25.11 19.96 -12.70
CA GLU A 343 -24.16 21.07 -12.59
C GLU A 343 -23.33 21.00 -11.31
N VAL A 344 -23.87 20.45 -10.21
CA VAL A 344 -23.14 20.27 -8.95
C VAL A 344 -21.99 19.28 -9.11
N PHE A 345 -22.21 18.23 -9.89
CA PHE A 345 -21.20 17.22 -10.19
C PHE A 345 -20.19 17.69 -11.23
N SER A 346 -20.68 18.23 -12.36
CA SER A 346 -19.83 18.61 -13.49
C SER A 346 -19.14 19.96 -13.30
N GLU A 347 -19.70 20.82 -12.47
CA GLU A 347 -19.36 22.25 -12.36
C GLU A 347 -19.41 23.00 -13.69
N GLY A 348 -20.25 22.51 -14.63
CA GLY A 348 -20.34 23.03 -15.99
C GLY A 348 -19.16 22.65 -16.90
N LYS A 349 -18.30 21.74 -16.46
CA LYS A 349 -17.11 21.28 -17.19
C LYS A 349 -17.36 19.87 -17.74
N ASP A 350 -16.89 19.62 -18.95
CA ASP A 350 -16.69 18.28 -19.48
C ASP A 350 -15.28 17.76 -19.11
N GLU A 351 -14.91 16.58 -19.60
CA GLU A 351 -13.61 15.97 -19.32
C GLU A 351 -12.44 16.87 -19.76
N LEU A 352 -12.56 17.52 -20.93
CA LEU A 352 -11.52 18.42 -21.44
C LEU A 352 -11.45 19.72 -20.61
N GLY A 353 -12.59 20.23 -20.13
CA GLY A 353 -12.65 21.35 -19.20
C GLY A 353 -11.92 21.07 -17.89
N TRP A 354 -12.17 19.89 -17.29
CA TRP A 354 -11.44 19.45 -16.10
C TRP A 354 -9.95 19.27 -16.35
N MET A 355 -9.58 18.68 -17.49
CA MET A 355 -8.20 18.51 -17.90
C MET A 355 -7.45 19.86 -17.99
N LYS A 356 -8.09 20.88 -18.58
CA LYS A 356 -7.54 22.24 -18.65
C LYS A 356 -7.33 22.87 -17.28
N GLU A 357 -8.27 22.66 -16.37
CA GLU A 357 -8.16 23.17 -15.00
C GLU A 357 -7.01 22.53 -14.23
N PHE A 358 -6.89 21.20 -14.26
CA PHE A 358 -5.80 20.50 -13.59
C PHE A 358 -4.43 20.89 -14.17
N TYR A 359 -4.35 21.06 -15.49
CA TYR A 359 -3.12 21.54 -16.14
C TYR A 359 -2.79 22.99 -15.76
N ALA A 360 -3.78 23.88 -15.68
CA ALA A 360 -3.59 25.27 -15.27
C ALA A 360 -3.08 25.36 -13.82
N ASP A 361 -3.66 24.56 -12.91
CA ASP A 361 -3.22 24.46 -11.52
C ASP A 361 -1.77 23.96 -11.40
N ALA A 362 -1.39 22.96 -12.18
CA ALA A 362 -0.01 22.46 -12.24
C ALA A 362 0.94 23.53 -12.83
N SER A 363 0.50 24.24 -13.88
CA SER A 363 1.27 25.32 -14.50
C SER A 363 1.50 26.49 -13.56
N GLU A 364 0.55 26.82 -12.69
CA GLU A 364 0.73 27.87 -11.67
C GLU A 364 1.74 27.43 -10.60
N GLN A 365 1.65 26.18 -10.11
CA GLN A 365 2.63 25.62 -9.19
C GLN A 365 4.04 25.59 -9.79
N ALA A 366 4.17 25.25 -11.08
CA ALA A 366 5.44 25.20 -11.79
C ALA A 366 6.20 26.54 -11.77
N LYS A 367 5.49 27.68 -11.81
CA LYS A 367 6.10 29.02 -11.68
C LYS A 367 6.83 29.18 -10.35
N GLY A 368 6.22 28.69 -9.25
CA GLY A 368 6.84 28.69 -7.92
C GLY A 368 8.08 27.79 -7.81
N LEU A 369 8.22 26.83 -8.72
CA LEU A 369 9.38 25.94 -8.83
C LEU A 369 10.43 26.44 -9.85
N ASN A 370 10.23 27.63 -10.43
CA ASN A 370 11.02 28.17 -11.55
C ASN A 370 11.05 27.25 -12.79
N LEU A 371 9.93 26.56 -13.04
CA LEU A 371 9.72 25.73 -14.22
C LEU A 371 8.78 26.45 -15.19
N SER A 372 9.02 26.29 -16.48
CA SER A 372 8.11 26.74 -17.52
C SER A 372 7.33 25.54 -18.07
N MET A 373 6.02 25.69 -18.20
CA MET A 373 5.15 24.74 -18.87
C MET A 373 4.59 25.39 -20.14
N PRO A 374 4.43 24.64 -21.24
CA PRO A 374 3.85 25.17 -22.47
C PRO A 374 2.37 25.53 -22.28
N SER A 375 1.76 26.22 -23.24
CA SER A 375 0.31 26.42 -23.24
C SER A 375 -0.44 25.08 -23.24
N PHE A 376 -1.71 25.07 -22.82
CA PHE A 376 -2.49 23.84 -22.83
C PHE A 376 -2.58 23.25 -24.24
N GLU A 377 -2.75 24.08 -25.27
CA GLU A 377 -2.86 23.66 -26.66
C GLU A 377 -1.56 23.01 -27.16
N GLU A 378 -0.40 23.59 -26.84
CA GLU A 378 0.90 23.02 -27.18
C GLU A 378 1.17 21.71 -26.42
N PHE A 379 0.84 21.66 -25.13
CA PHE A 379 0.93 20.46 -24.32
C PHE A 379 0.04 19.36 -24.87
N TYR A 380 -1.23 19.68 -25.12
CA TYR A 380 -2.21 18.75 -25.65
C TYR A 380 -1.70 18.23 -26.98
N GLU A 381 -1.33 19.10 -27.94
CA GLU A 381 -0.82 18.68 -29.24
C GLU A 381 0.39 17.75 -29.13
N LYS A 382 1.39 18.12 -28.32
CA LYS A 382 2.60 17.31 -28.08
C LYS A 382 2.32 15.98 -27.36
N GLY A 383 1.30 15.93 -26.51
CA GLY A 383 0.91 14.77 -25.72
C GLY A 383 1.57 14.66 -24.34
N TYR A 384 2.60 15.46 -24.04
CA TYR A 384 3.25 15.47 -22.73
C TYR A 384 4.11 16.73 -22.47
N VAL A 385 4.39 16.98 -21.20
CA VAL A 385 5.49 17.84 -20.72
C VAL A 385 6.42 17.00 -19.85
N ARG A 386 7.74 17.23 -19.97
CA ARG A 386 8.78 16.51 -19.23
C ARG A 386 9.50 17.47 -18.28
N PHE A 387 9.79 17.00 -17.07
CA PHE A 387 10.57 17.66 -16.05
C PHE A 387 11.90 16.94 -15.88
N GLU A 388 12.99 17.56 -16.35
CA GLU A 388 14.29 16.87 -16.46
C GLU A 388 15.14 16.96 -15.20
N LYS A 389 14.92 17.99 -14.37
CA LYS A 389 15.77 18.30 -13.23
C LYS A 389 15.47 17.35 -12.06
N ASP A 390 16.48 16.59 -11.64
CA ASP A 390 16.42 15.77 -10.44
C ASP A 390 16.27 16.62 -9.17
N ASN A 391 15.52 16.10 -8.22
CA ASN A 391 15.44 16.62 -6.87
C ASN A 391 16.57 16.02 -6.02
N THR A 392 17.74 16.65 -6.04
CA THR A 392 18.92 16.20 -5.29
C THR A 392 18.71 16.20 -3.77
N GLU A 393 17.68 16.89 -3.25
CA GLU A 393 17.36 16.86 -1.82
C GLU A 393 16.72 15.53 -1.39
N THR A 394 16.01 14.86 -2.30
CA THR A 394 15.36 13.56 -2.01
C THR A 394 16.13 12.37 -2.59
N GLU A 395 17.13 12.61 -3.44
CA GLU A 395 17.95 11.60 -4.10
C GLU A 395 18.63 10.62 -3.12
N LEU A 396 19.21 11.12 -2.02
CA LEU A 396 19.87 10.31 -0.98
C LEU A 396 19.07 10.28 0.32
N TYR A 397 17.76 10.09 0.22
CA TYR A 397 16.90 10.03 1.39
C TYR A 397 17.15 8.77 2.23
N THR A 398 17.55 8.95 3.49
CA THR A 398 17.62 7.87 4.48
C THR A 398 16.41 7.88 5.39
N ARG A 399 15.54 6.89 5.23
CA ARG A 399 14.34 6.70 6.06
C ARG A 399 14.69 6.64 7.55
N LEU A 400 14.02 7.48 8.35
CA LEU A 400 14.20 7.58 9.80
C LEU A 400 15.60 8.08 10.27
N ALA A 401 16.43 8.66 9.40
CA ALA A 401 17.72 9.23 9.81
C ALA A 401 17.57 10.30 10.90
N ALA A 402 16.62 11.22 10.74
CA ALA A 402 16.37 12.28 11.73
C ALA A 402 15.96 11.71 13.10
N PHE A 403 15.11 10.67 13.13
CA PHE A 403 14.76 9.96 14.38
C PHE A 403 15.99 9.32 15.02
N ARG A 404 16.86 8.69 14.22
CA ARG A 404 18.10 8.09 14.71
C ARG A 404 19.05 9.15 15.28
N GLU A 405 19.24 10.26 14.60
CA GLU A 405 20.11 11.36 15.03
C GLU A 405 19.66 11.92 16.39
N ASN A 406 18.38 12.26 16.51
CA ASN A 406 17.82 12.83 17.74
C ASN A 406 16.37 12.36 17.97
N PRO A 407 16.15 11.25 18.71
CA PRO A 407 14.82 10.69 18.91
C PRO A 407 13.95 11.52 19.86
N ALA A 408 14.53 12.45 20.62
CA ALA A 408 13.79 13.36 21.49
C ALA A 408 13.20 14.54 20.70
N LYS A 409 13.94 15.05 19.70
CA LYS A 409 13.48 16.10 18.79
C LYS A 409 12.58 15.55 17.68
N ASN A 410 12.96 14.43 17.09
CA ASN A 410 12.31 13.84 15.92
C ASN A 410 11.52 12.58 16.34
N ARG A 411 10.62 12.73 17.31
CA ARG A 411 9.83 11.62 17.90
C ARG A 411 8.95 10.96 16.83
N LEU A 412 8.77 9.64 16.94
CA LEU A 412 7.79 8.92 16.10
C LEU A 412 6.35 9.26 16.52
N GLY A 413 5.39 9.06 15.62
CA GLY A 413 3.95 9.27 15.89
C GLY A 413 3.31 8.27 16.87
N THR A 414 4.09 7.39 17.49
CA THR A 414 3.66 6.46 18.54
C THR A 414 3.42 7.18 19.88
N PRO A 415 2.60 6.64 20.80
CA PRO A 415 2.40 7.21 22.14
C PRO A 415 3.71 7.50 22.92
N SER A 416 4.68 6.58 22.86
CA SER A 416 5.99 6.78 23.51
C SER A 416 6.92 7.74 22.76
N GLY A 417 6.69 7.98 21.47
CA GLY A 417 7.62 8.66 20.57
C GLY A 417 8.79 7.79 20.08
N LYS A 418 8.75 6.48 20.35
CA LYS A 418 9.80 5.48 20.09
C LYS A 418 9.23 4.26 19.36
N ILE A 419 10.08 3.33 18.94
CA ILE A 419 9.62 2.05 18.39
C ILE A 419 8.98 1.22 19.52
N GLU A 420 7.68 0.96 19.44
CA GLU A 420 6.96 0.14 20.42
C GLU A 420 7.08 -1.35 20.08
N ILE A 421 8.04 -2.04 20.72
CA ILE A 421 8.15 -3.50 20.65
C ILE A 421 6.98 -4.15 21.39
N TYR A 422 6.59 -3.54 22.51
CA TYR A 422 5.33 -3.81 23.20
C TYR A 422 4.47 -2.55 23.17
N SER A 423 3.22 -2.66 22.72
CA SER A 423 2.27 -1.55 22.69
C SER A 423 1.25 -1.63 23.83
N PRO A 424 1.30 -0.73 24.83
CA PRO A 424 0.26 -0.62 25.85
C PRO A 424 -1.12 -0.26 25.28
N THR A 425 -1.16 0.37 24.10
CA THR A 425 -2.42 0.70 23.41
C THR A 425 -3.12 -0.57 22.97
N ILE A 426 -2.43 -1.46 22.25
CA ILE A 426 -2.98 -2.76 21.83
C ILE A 426 -3.28 -3.64 23.05
N ALA A 427 -2.45 -3.57 24.10
CA ALA A 427 -2.69 -4.34 25.33
C ALA A 427 -4.06 -4.04 25.98
N LYS A 428 -4.53 -2.79 25.88
CA LYS A 428 -5.86 -2.38 26.40
C LYS A 428 -7.02 -2.90 25.57
N MET A 429 -6.79 -3.22 24.28
CA MET A 429 -7.82 -3.79 23.41
C MET A 429 -8.17 -5.22 23.83
N ASN A 430 -7.23 -5.94 24.45
CA ASN A 430 -7.41 -7.29 24.99
C ASN A 430 -7.95 -8.28 23.93
N TYR A 431 -7.45 -8.17 22.70
CA TYR A 431 -7.76 -9.09 21.62
C TYR A 431 -6.89 -10.34 21.72
N ALA A 432 -7.53 -11.51 21.63
CA ALA A 432 -6.85 -12.79 21.76
C ALA A 432 -5.97 -13.11 20.55
N ASP A 433 -6.35 -12.63 19.37
CA ASP A 433 -5.71 -12.80 18.06
C ASP A 433 -4.73 -11.67 17.71
N CYS A 434 -4.63 -10.62 18.52
CA CYS A 434 -3.62 -9.57 18.35
C CYS A 434 -2.99 -9.17 19.68
N PRO A 435 -2.02 -9.96 20.18
CA PRO A 435 -1.29 -9.63 21.39
C PRO A 435 -0.51 -8.31 21.27
N PRO A 436 -0.13 -7.67 22.39
CA PRO A 436 0.50 -6.36 22.40
C PRO A 436 1.99 -6.34 21.99
N MET A 437 2.48 -7.41 21.38
CA MET A 437 3.85 -7.55 20.86
C MET A 437 3.87 -8.68 19.82
N PRO A 438 4.90 -8.77 18.96
CA PRO A 438 5.01 -9.87 18.01
C PRO A 438 4.92 -11.23 18.69
N THR A 439 3.98 -12.06 18.24
CA THR A 439 3.67 -13.36 18.84
C THR A 439 3.41 -14.39 17.74
N TRP A 440 3.92 -15.62 17.93
CA TRP A 440 3.55 -16.82 17.16
C TRP A 440 2.45 -17.59 17.86
#